data_AF-A0A258GPL4-F1
#
_entry.id   AF-A0A258GPL4-F1
#
_cell.length_a   1.000
_cell.length_b   1.000
_cell.length_c   1.000
_cell.angle_alpha   90.00
_cell.angle_beta   90.00
_cell.angle_gamma   90.00
#
_symmetry.space_group_name_H-M   'P 1'
#
loop_
_entity.id
_entity.type
_entity.pdbx_description
1 polymer ?
#
loop_
_entity_poly.entity_id
_entity_poly.type
_entity_poly.pdbx_seq_one_letter_code
_entity_poly.pdbx_strand_id
1 'polypeptide(L)'
;MSRTGKIAGIAALAGMMLAIGILGLRERPAPPPEIVTIAGSEGDEHLASELDRCATLTMPDSSCEAAWAANRRRFFRQDDRKGARP
;
A
#
# COMPACT_ATOMS: atom_id res chain seq x y z
N MET A 1 -18.90 31.54 -18.74
CA MET A 1 -18.78 30.06 -18.75
C MET A 1 -20.08 29.46 -19.27
N SER A 2 -20.06 28.69 -20.37
CA SER A 2 -21.27 28.12 -20.95
C SER A 2 -21.87 27.05 -20.02
N ARG A 3 -23.20 26.86 -20.06
CA ARG A 3 -23.88 25.80 -19.30
C ARG A 3 -23.29 24.42 -19.65
N THR A 4 -22.98 24.20 -20.93
CA THR A 4 -22.36 22.98 -21.43
C THR A 4 -20.98 22.74 -20.80
N GLY A 5 -20.16 23.79 -20.67
CA GLY A 5 -18.86 23.69 -20.00
C GLY A 5 -18.96 23.37 -18.51
N LYS A 6 -19.97 23.91 -17.82
CA LYS A 6 -20.22 23.57 -16.40
C LYS A 6 -20.63 22.10 -16.23
N ILE A 7 -21.50 21.60 -17.11
CA ILE A 7 -21.97 20.20 -17.06
C ILE A 7 -20.80 19.24 -17.35
N ALA A 8 -19.99 19.53 -18.37
CA ALA A 8 -18.83 18.72 -18.72
C ALA A 8 -17.82 18.64 -17.55
N GLY A 9 -17.56 19.76 -16.87
CA GLY A 9 -16.67 19.78 -15.71
C GLY A 9 -17.18 18.93 -14.54
N ILE A 10 -18.47 19.04 -14.21
CA ILE A 10 -19.08 18.24 -13.12
C ILE A 10 -19.05 16.75 -13.46
N ALA A 11 -19.38 16.38 -14.70
CA ALA A 11 -19.35 14.99 -15.15
C ALA A 11 -17.94 14.39 -15.07
N ALA A 12 -16.91 15.14 -15.45
CA ALA A 12 -15.52 14.70 -15.38
C ALA A 12 -15.07 14.43 -13.92
N LEU A 13 -15.38 15.35 -12.99
CA LEU A 13 -15.04 15.19 -11.57
C LEU A 13 -15.76 14.00 -10.94
N ALA A 14 -17.07 13.84 -11.22
CA ALA A 14 -17.84 12.72 -10.74
C ALA A 14 -17.30 11.37 -11.26
N GLY A 15 -16.95 11.31 -12.56
CA GLY A 15 -16.33 10.13 -13.15
C GLY A 15 -14.98 9.78 -12.53
N MET A 16 -14.15 10.80 -12.22
CA MET A 16 -12.85 10.59 -11.58
C MET A 16 -12.99 10.08 -10.15
N MET A 17 -13.92 10.64 -9.35
CA MET A 17 -14.20 10.11 -8.01
C MET A 17 -14.70 8.66 -8.05
N LEU A 18 -15.58 8.33 -9.01
CA LEU A 18 -16.07 6.97 -9.18
C LEU A 18 -14.94 6.00 -9.54
N ALA A 19 -14.04 6.38 -10.44
CA ALA A 19 -12.90 5.55 -10.83
C ALA A 19 -11.98 5.26 -9.63
N ILE A 20 -11.69 6.26 -8.80
CA ILE A 20 -10.91 6.11 -7.57
C ILE A 20 -11.63 5.19 -6.57
N GLY A 21 -12.94 5.36 -6.39
CA GLY A 21 -13.72 4.49 -5.51
C GLY A 21 -13.72 3.02 -5.96
N ILE A 22 -13.76 2.76 -7.27
CA ILE A 22 -13.66 1.40 -7.83
C ILE A 22 -12.27 0.80 -7.55
N LEU A 23 -11.20 1.59 -7.68
CA LEU A 23 -9.84 1.16 -7.33
C LEU A 23 -9.75 0.75 -5.85
N GLY A 24 -10.29 1.56 -4.93
CA GLY A 24 -10.30 1.25 -3.50
C GLY A 24 -11.12 0.00 -3.13
N LEU A 25 -12.17 -0.32 -3.90
CA LEU A 25 -12.95 -1.55 -3.70
C LEU A 25 -12.25 -2.81 -4.21
N ARG A 26 -11.26 -2.67 -5.11
CA ARG A 26 -10.44 -3.78 -5.63
C ARG A 26 -9.36 -4.22 -4.63
N GLU A 27 -9.00 -3.35 -3.69
CA GLU A 27 -8.18 -3.68 -2.52
C GLU A 27 -8.99 -4.44 -1.46
N ARG A 28 -9.86 -5.37 -1.90
CA ARG A 28 -10.32 -6.39 -0.95
C ARG A 28 -9.08 -7.14 -0.50
N PRO A 29 -8.85 -7.29 0.81
CA PRO A 29 -7.77 -8.15 1.29
C PRO A 29 -8.01 -9.51 0.62
N ALA A 30 -7.03 -9.95 -0.17
CA ALA A 30 -7.06 -11.30 -0.68
C ALA A 30 -7.27 -12.23 0.54
N PRO A 31 -8.13 -13.27 0.43
CA PRO A 31 -8.19 -14.27 1.50
C PRO A 31 -6.75 -14.67 1.80
N PRO A 32 -6.34 -14.65 3.09
CA PRO A 32 -4.95 -14.85 3.43
C PRO A 32 -4.49 -16.12 2.73
N PRO A 33 -3.44 -16.06 1.88
CA PRO A 33 -2.90 -17.28 1.28
C PRO A 33 -2.60 -18.22 2.43
N GLU A 34 -2.82 -19.52 2.27
CA GLU A 34 -2.45 -20.50 3.26
C GLU A 34 -0.94 -20.34 3.53
N ILE A 35 -0.61 -19.65 4.63
CA ILE A 35 0.76 -19.29 4.95
C ILE A 35 1.39 -20.56 5.47
N VAL A 36 2.22 -21.20 4.65
CA VAL A 36 3.28 -22.05 5.18
C VAL A 36 4.18 -21.09 5.95
N THR A 37 4.00 -21.05 7.28
CA THR A 37 4.82 -20.26 8.18
C THR A 37 6.23 -20.85 8.17
N ILE A 38 7.07 -20.35 7.26
CA ILE A 38 8.49 -20.28 7.55
C ILE A 38 8.55 -19.31 8.72
N ALA A 39 8.87 -19.80 9.91
CA ALA A 39 8.93 -18.99 11.13
C ALA A 39 9.67 -17.67 10.82
N GLY A 40 8.90 -16.57 10.81
CA GLY A 40 9.47 -15.24 10.62
C GLY A 40 10.36 -14.93 11.82
N SER A 41 11.40 -14.14 11.60
CA SER A 41 12.14 -13.57 12.72
C SER A 41 11.22 -12.64 13.52
N GLU A 42 11.51 -12.39 14.79
CA GLU A 42 10.79 -11.39 15.62
C GLU A 42 10.68 -10.01 14.92
N GLY A 43 11.69 -9.66 14.09
CA GLY A 43 11.65 -8.45 13.27
C GLY A 43 10.58 -8.44 12.16
N ASP A 44 10.11 -9.61 11.74
CA ASP A 44 9.10 -9.77 10.69
C ASP A 44 7.70 -9.50 11.23
N GLU A 45 7.44 -9.98 12.44
CA GLU A 45 6.17 -9.75 13.14
C GLU A 45 6.02 -8.27 13.53
N HIS A 46 7.10 -7.63 13.99
CA HIS A 46 7.10 -6.20 14.26
C HIS A 46 6.83 -5.36 13.01
N LEU A 47 7.47 -5.71 11.88
CA LEU A 47 7.25 -5.01 10.61
C LEU A 47 5.81 -5.19 10.12
N ALA A 48 5.23 -6.39 10.25
CA ALA A 48 3.84 -6.65 9.88
C ALA A 48 2.86 -5.80 10.72
N SER A 49 3.09 -5.72 12.03
CA SER A 49 2.27 -4.89 12.93
C SER A 49 2.36 -3.40 12.60
N GLU A 50 3.54 -2.90 12.25
CA GLU A 50 3.72 -1.50 11.84
C GLU A 50 3.03 -1.20 10.51
N LEU A 51 3.07 -2.12 9.53
CA LEU A 51 2.35 -1.94 8.26
C LEU A 51 0.84 -1.87 8.45
N ASP A 52 0.27 -2.68 9.35
CA ASP A 52 -1.17 -2.66 9.69
C ASP A 52 -1.56 -1.30 10.32
N ARG A 53 -0.75 -0.81 11.25
CA ARG A 53 -0.91 0.54 11.83
C ARG A 53 -0.90 1.61 10.74
N CYS A 54 0.07 1.55 9.83
CA CYS A 54 0.26 2.52 8.76
C CYS A 54 -0.89 2.54 7.74
N ALA A 55 -1.58 1.43 7.51
CA ALA A 55 -2.73 1.38 6.60
C ALA A 55 -3.91 2.25 7.05
N THR A 56 -3.97 2.62 8.33
CA THR A 56 -5.02 3.47 8.90
C THR A 56 -4.69 4.96 8.89
N LEU A 57 -3.44 5.32 8.61
CA LEU A 57 -2.97 6.71 8.66
C LEU A 57 -3.16 7.41 7.32
N THR A 58 -3.73 8.61 7.38
CA THR A 58 -3.98 9.48 6.21
C THR A 58 -3.06 10.70 6.15
N MET A 59 -2.29 10.94 7.22
CA MET A 59 -1.27 11.97 7.28
C MET A 59 0.12 11.38 7.02
N PRO A 60 1.05 12.14 6.43
CA PRO A 60 2.42 11.68 6.22
C PRO A 60 3.09 11.30 7.54
N ASP A 61 3.68 10.12 7.58
CA ASP A 61 4.38 9.60 8.75
C ASP A 61 5.70 8.95 8.33
N SER A 62 6.81 9.47 8.84
CA SER A 62 8.16 9.00 8.46
C SER A 62 8.45 7.57 8.90
N SER A 63 7.82 7.10 9.98
CA SER A 63 7.97 5.71 10.42
C SER A 63 7.27 4.75 9.45
N CYS A 64 6.12 5.15 8.91
CA CYS A 64 5.41 4.39 7.89
C CYS A 64 6.16 4.32 6.56
N GLU A 65 6.78 5.41 6.12
CA GLU A 65 7.63 5.40 4.93
C GLU A 65 8.82 4.44 5.09
N ALA A 66 9.44 4.41 6.28
CA ALA A 66 10.53 3.49 6.58
C ALA A 66 10.09 2.02 6.59
N ALA A 67 8.93 1.72 7.19
CA ALA A 67 8.33 0.39 7.20
C ALA A 67 8.03 -0.11 5.77
N TRP A 68 7.43 0.74 4.93
CA TRP A 68 7.18 0.41 3.53
C TRP A 68 8.45 0.20 2.71
N ALA A 69 9.48 1.02 2.94
CA ALA A 69 10.77 0.83 2.30
C ALA A 69 11.42 -0.51 2.69
N ALA A 70 11.31 -0.91 3.97
CA ALA A 70 11.80 -2.20 4.46
C ALA A 70 11.04 -3.38 3.83
N ASN A 71 9.71 -3.34 3.82
CA ASN A 71 8.87 -4.35 3.20
C ASN A 71 9.22 -4.54 1.71
N ARG A 72 9.44 -3.44 0.99
CA ARG A 72 9.81 -3.45 -0.43
C ARG A 72 11.16 -4.12 -0.65
N ARG A 73 12.19 -3.81 0.16
CA ARG A 73 13.52 -4.43 0.04
C ARG A 73 13.44 -5.95 0.24
N ARG A 74 12.65 -6.39 1.21
CA ARG A 74 12.39 -7.81 1.50
C ARG A 74 11.73 -8.52 0.31
N PHE A 75 10.70 -7.93 -0.26
CA PHE A 75 10.00 -8.50 -1.43
C PHE A 75 10.96 -8.75 -2.61
N PHE A 76 11.87 -7.80 -2.84
CA PHE A 76 12.89 -7.92 -3.88
C PHE A 76 14.17 -8.67 -3.44
N ARG A 77 14.18 -9.27 -2.25
CA ARG A 77 15.36 -9.92 -1.62
C ARG A 77 16.64 -9.09 -1.70
N GLN A 78 16.51 -7.77 -1.57
CA GLN A 78 17.65 -6.85 -1.63
C GLN A 78 18.51 -6.93 -0.37
N ASP A 79 17.91 -7.30 0.76
CA ASP A 79 18.61 -7.47 2.03
C ASP A 79 19.53 -8.72 1.97
N ASP A 80 19.06 -9.81 1.35
CA ASP A 80 19.85 -11.03 1.11
C ASP A 80 21.10 -10.76 0.24
N ARG A 81 20.98 -9.87 -0.76
CA ARG A 81 22.10 -9.50 -1.66
C ARG A 81 23.16 -8.65 -0.98
N LYS A 82 22.82 -7.89 0.06
CA LYS A 82 23.80 -7.11 0.85
C LYS A 82 24.56 -7.98 1.84
N GLY A 83 23.92 -9.01 2.39
CA GLY A 83 24.57 -10.02 3.24
C GLY A 83 25.46 -11.00 2.47
N ALA A 84 25.28 -11.12 1.16
CA ALA A 84 26.05 -12.01 0.28
C ALA A 84 27.33 -11.39 -0.31
N ARG A 85 27.74 -10.20 0.13
CA ARG A 85 29.04 -9.62 -0.27
C ARG A 85 30.15 -10.30 0.56
N PRO A 86 31.08 -11.05 -0.06
CA PRO A 86 32.23 -11.63 0.65
C PRO A 86 33.17 -10.55 1.18
#